data_AF-A0A2N0ZH11-F1
#
_entry.id   AF-A0A2N0ZH11-F1
#
_cell.length_a   1.000
_cell.length_b   1.000
_cell.length_c   1.000
_cell.angle_alpha   90.00
_cell.angle_beta   90.00
_cell.angle_gamma   90.00
#
_symmetry.space_group_name_H-M   'P 1'
#
loop_
_entity.id
_entity.type
_entity.pdbx_description
1 polymer ?
#
loop_
_entity_poly.entity_id
_entity_poly.type
_entity_poly.pdbx_seq_one_letter_code
_entity_poly.pdbx_strand_id
1 'polypeptide(L)' 'MQLTQQDLSNKLSISTIYVRKIEKGVANPGRETMIKYENFFKTDMRKLFPDLFFDNNDKKLIKRAI' A
#
# COMPACT_ATOMS: atom_id res chain seq x y z
N MET A 1 10.61 13.61 10.77
CA MET A 1 10.46 14.03 9.36
C MET A 1 8.98 14.28 9.12
N GLN A 2 8.57 15.50 8.78
CA GLN A 2 7.19 15.75 8.32
C GLN A 2 7.19 15.56 6.80
N LEU A 3 6.59 14.47 6.34
CA LEU A 3 6.44 14.15 4.93
C LEU A 3 4.96 14.28 4.57
N THR A 4 4.61 15.18 3.65
CA THR A 4 3.23 15.29 3.17
C THR A 4 2.96 14.26 2.07
N GLN A 5 1.69 13.95 1.81
CA GLN A 5 1.28 13.11 0.69
C GLN A 5 1.73 13.68 -0.67
N GLN A 6 1.80 15.01 -0.78
CA GLN A 6 2.27 15.70 -1.99
C GLN A 6 3.79 15.53 -2.16
N ASP A 7 4.55 15.61 -1.08
CA ASP A 7 6.00 15.37 -1.13
C ASP A 7 6.29 13.92 -1.51
N LEU A 8 5.56 12.98 -0.91
CA LEU A 8 5.70 11.55 -1.21
C LEU A 8 5.35 11.28 -2.68
N SER A 9 4.24 11.84 -3.19
CA SER A 9 3.86 11.66 -4.60
C SER A 9 4.92 12.20 -5.56
N ASN A 10 5.50 13.36 -5.24
CA ASN A 10 6.58 13.95 -6.02
C ASN A 10 7.84 13.08 -6.00
N LYS A 11 8.20 12.52 -4.83
CA LYS A 11 9.38 11.65 -4.67
C LYS A 11 9.23 10.31 -5.37
N LEU A 12 8.02 9.76 -5.43
CA LEU A 12 7.73 8.49 -6.08
C LEU A 12 7.33 8.65 -7.57
N SER A 13 7.20 9.87 -8.06
CA SER A 13 6.69 10.18 -9.40
C SER A 13 5.37 9.44 -9.70
N ILE A 14 4.40 9.59 -8.80
CA ILE A 14 3.02 9.10 -8.94
C ILE A 14 2.04 10.20 -8.54
N SER A 15 0.74 10.04 -8.82
CA SER A 15 -0.23 11.07 -8.43
C SER A 15 -0.49 11.08 -6.92
N THR A 16 -0.67 12.27 -6.34
CA THR A 16 -1.06 12.46 -4.93
C THR A 16 -2.37 11.74 -4.60
N ILE A 17 -3.30 11.71 -5.57
CA ILE A 17 -4.57 10.99 -5.44
C ILE A 17 -4.30 9.48 -5.29
N TYR A 18 -3.33 8.93 -6.03
CA TYR A 18 -2.99 7.52 -5.93
C TYR A 18 -2.31 7.18 -4.61
N VAL A 19 -1.38 8.02 -4.12
CA VAL A 19 -0.82 7.91 -2.77
C VAL A 19 -1.93 7.85 -1.72
N ARG A 20 -2.88 8.79 -1.76
CA ARG A 20 -4.04 8.80 -0.86
C ARG A 20 -4.88 7.53 -0.91
N LYS A 21 -5.07 6.97 -2.11
CA LYS A 21 -5.84 5.73 -2.30
C LYS A 21 -5.12 4.52 -1.70
N ILE A 22 -3.80 4.45 -1.88
CA ILE A 22 -2.95 3.39 -1.30
C ILE A 22 -2.98 3.48 0.22
N GLU A 23 -2.71 4.66 0.80
CA GLU A 23 -2.69 4.86 2.25
C GLU A 23 -4.05 4.60 2.93
N LYS A 24 -5.15 4.82 2.21
CA LYS A 24 -6.52 4.50 2.68
C LYS A 24 -6.92 3.04 2.45
N GLY A 25 -6.09 2.23 1.80
CA GLY A 25 -6.41 0.83 1.46
C GLY A 25 -7.54 0.67 0.43
N VAL A 26 -7.82 1.71 -0.37
CA VAL A 26 -8.87 1.67 -1.42
C VAL A 26 -8.30 1.40 -2.81
N ALA A 27 -6.97 1.33 -2.95
CA ALA A 27 -6.32 0.88 -4.17
C ALA A 27 -5.04 0.12 -3.85
N ASN A 28 -4.85 -1.00 -4.51
CA ASN A 28 -3.63 -1.81 -4.35
C ASN A 28 -2.53 -1.25 -5.25
N PRO A 29 -1.33 -0.95 -4.73
CA PRO A 29 -0.17 -0.60 -5.55
C PRO A 29 0.24 -1.75 -6.47
N GLY A 30 0.58 -1.44 -7.72
CA GLY A 30 1.29 -2.37 -8.59
C GLY A 30 2.74 -2.59 -8.15
N ARG A 31 3.41 -3.61 -8.72
CA ARG A 31 4.81 -3.97 -8.39
C ARG A 31 5.77 -2.79 -8.45
N GLU A 32 5.73 -1.99 -9.51
CA GLU A 32 6.63 -0.84 -9.68
C GLU A 32 6.42 0.21 -8.57
N THR A 33 5.17 0.47 -8.21
CA THR A 33 4.83 1.37 -7.10
C THR A 33 5.37 0.81 -5.79
N MET A 34 5.18 -0.48 -5.51
CA MET A 34 5.71 -1.09 -4.29
C MET A 34 7.24 -0.99 -4.19
N ILE A 35 7.97 -1.20 -5.29
CA ILE A 35 9.42 -1.02 -5.35
C ILE A 35 9.82 0.43 -5.08
N LYS A 36 9.08 1.42 -5.60
CA LYS A 36 9.33 2.84 -5.31
C LYS A 36 9.18 3.13 -3.82
N TYR A 37 8.12 2.62 -3.19
CA TYR A 37 7.88 2.76 -1.75
C TYR A 37 8.99 2.10 -0.92
N GLU A 38 9.36 0.86 -1.24
CA GLU A 38 10.45 0.14 -0.56
C GLU A 38 11.77 0.90 -0.63
N ASN A 39 12.13 1.41 -1.81
CA ASN A 39 13.34 2.18 -2.01
C ASN A 39 13.35 3.52 -1.28
N PHE A 40 12.18 4.17 -1.17
CA PHE A 40 12.03 5.46 -0.49
C PHE A 40 12.07 5.31 1.03
N PHE A 41 11.32 4.35 1.59
CA PHE A 41 11.24 4.11 3.04
C PHE A 41 12.34 3.18 3.57
N LYS A 42 13.19 2.64 2.70
CA LYS A 42 14.24 1.65 3.04
C LYS A 42 13.69 0.48 3.87
N THR A 43 12.46 0.08 3.54
CA THR A 43 11.67 -0.92 4.28
C THR A 43 11.10 -1.90 3.28
N ASP A 44 11.28 -3.20 3.53
CA ASP A 44 10.79 -4.29 2.68
C ASP A 44 9.31 -4.11 2.31
N MET A 45 8.97 -4.25 1.03
CA MET A 45 7.61 -4.01 0.53
C MET A 45 6.56 -4.91 1.20
N ARG A 46 6.93 -6.11 1.67
CA ARG A 46 6.02 -7.01 2.40
C ARG A 46 5.66 -6.46 3.79
N LYS A 47 6.55 -5.67 4.39
CA LYS A 47 6.26 -4.95 5.64
C LYS A 47 5.43 -3.69 5.40
N LEU A 48 5.61 -3.04 4.26
CA LEU A 48 4.84 -1.84 3.88
C LEU A 48 3.41 -2.17 3.44
N PHE A 49 3.22 -3.29 2.76
CA PHE A 49 1.92 -3.74 2.22
C PHE A 49 1.55 -5.14 2.72
N PRO A 50 1.45 -5.35 4.05
CA PRO A 50 1.26 -6.69 4.61
C PRO A 50 -0.06 -7.34 4.17
N ASP A 51 -1.07 -6.53 3.86
CA ASP A 51 -2.37 -6.94 3.34
C ASP A 51 -2.30 -7.56 1.93
N LEU A 52 -1.26 -7.25 1.16
CA LEU A 52 -1.05 -7.81 -0.17
C LEU A 52 -0.22 -9.10 -0.16
N PHE A 53 0.57 -9.32 0.89
CA PHE A 53 1.56 -10.41 0.95
C PHE A 53 1.25 -11.47 2.00
N PHE A 54 0.43 -11.16 3.00
CA PHE A 54 0.11 -12.08 4.08
C PHE A 54 -1.41 -12.20 4.23
N ASP A 55 -1.89 -13.44 4.38
CA ASP A 55 -3.30 -13.79 4.66
C ASP A 55 -3.73 -13.43 6.10
N ASN A 56 -3.07 -12.46 6.74
CA ASN A 56 -3.30 -12.10 8.14
C ASN A 56 -4.69 -11.49 8.40
N ASN A 57 -5.50 -11.29 7.35
CA ASN A 57 -6.91 -10.93 7.41
C ASN A 57 -7.73 -11.90 6.56
N ASP A 58 -7.91 -13.11 7.08
CA ASP A 58 -8.87 -14.09 6.55
C ASP A 58 -10.30 -13.51 6.71
N LYS A 59 -10.73 -12.64 5.78
CA LYS A 59 -12.12 -12.18 5.66
C LYS A 59 -13.01 -13.27 5.04
N LYS A 60 -12.72 -14.55 5.30
CA LYS A 60 -13.61 -15.65 4.94
C LYS A 60 -14.83 -15.60 5.85
N LEU A 61 -15.83 -14.81 5.44
CA LEU A 61 -17.21 -15.06 5.83
C LEU A 61 -17.61 -16.39 5.19
N ILE A 62 -17.37 -17.49 5.90
CA ILE A 62 -17.97 -18.78 5.58
C ILE A 62 -19.47 -18.60 5.86
N LYS A 63 -20.28 -18.32 4.83
CA LYS A 63 -21.73 -18.42 4.98
C LYS A 63 -22.05 -19.89 5.28
N ARG A 64 -22.45 -20.19 6.52
CA ARG A 64 -23.11 -21.46 6.82
C ARG A 64 -24.38 -21.51 5.95
N ALA A 65 -24.42 -22.43 5.01
CA ALA A 65 -25.68 -22.84 4.41
C ALA A 65 -26.51 -23.47 5.54
N ILE A 66 -27.64 -22.83 5.87
CA ILE A 66 -28.73 -23.41 6.66
C ILE A 66 -29.68 -24.07 5.68
#